data_AF-A0A523AX99-F1
#
_entry.id   AF-A0A523AX99-F1
#
_cell.length_a   1.000
_cell.length_b   1.000
_cell.length_c   1.000
_cell.angle_alpha   90.00
_cell.angle_beta   90.00
_cell.angle_gamma   90.00
#
_symmetry.space_group_name_H-M   'P 1'
#
loop_
_entity.id
_entity.type
_entity.pdbx_description
1 polymer ?
#
loop_
_entity_poly.entity_id
_entity_poly.type
_entity_poly.pdbx_seq_one_letter_code
_entity_poly.pdbx_strand_id
1 'polypeptide(L)'
;ENTPHQEDNKAGGYIWVYQEYHDALELYYDGTLLASVSKTGIDDSRWHDARIVFDGRTIEMYMDNEYVSRLRYIDYQADNKKGKKLFGWGASTRASNNEHRVRDLRMWIPGEVRIDFSPGDVLELEMKDPLVIGDAITITYLPQNKLLYMNDIS
;
A
#
# COMPACT_ATOMS: atom_id res chain seq x y z
N GLU A 1 -8.83 -10.63 -15.40
CA GLU A 1 -7.65 -10.76 -14.51
C GLU A 1 -7.62 -12.18 -13.99
N ASN A 2 -6.44 -12.77 -13.90
CA ASN A 2 -6.27 -14.14 -13.42
C ASN A 2 -5.32 -14.13 -12.22
N THR A 3 -5.54 -15.01 -11.26
CA THR A 3 -4.60 -15.18 -10.13
C THR A 3 -3.23 -15.61 -10.68
N PRO A 4 -2.13 -14.89 -10.38
CA PRO A 4 -0.80 -15.36 -10.75
C PRO A 4 -0.50 -16.65 -9.99
N HIS A 5 -0.01 -17.67 -10.72
CA HIS A 5 0.44 -18.94 -10.15
C HIS A 5 1.97 -19.03 -10.07
N GLN A 6 2.67 -18.05 -10.67
CA GLN A 6 4.12 -17.85 -10.65
C GLN A 6 4.44 -16.35 -10.68
N GLU A 7 5.65 -16.01 -10.28
CA GLU A 7 6.21 -14.65 -10.14
C GLU A 7 6.14 -13.81 -11.42
N ASP A 8 6.30 -14.44 -12.59
CA ASP A 8 6.34 -13.80 -13.90
C ASP A 8 5.05 -13.98 -14.72
N ASN A 9 3.97 -14.46 -14.09
CA ASN A 9 2.69 -14.60 -14.76
C ASN A 9 2.17 -13.25 -15.28
N LYS A 10 1.72 -13.26 -16.55
CA LYS A 10 0.95 -12.15 -17.16
C LYS A 10 -0.48 -12.11 -16.61
N ALA A 11 -0.59 -11.85 -15.31
CA ALA A 11 -1.85 -11.72 -14.58
C ALA A 11 -2.45 -10.30 -14.72
N GLY A 12 -1.64 -9.36 -15.21
CA GLY A 12 -1.95 -7.95 -15.35
C GLY A 12 -2.14 -7.28 -14.00
N GLY A 13 -1.14 -6.50 -13.58
CA GLY A 13 -1.07 -5.88 -12.27
C GLY A 13 0.37 -5.93 -11.74
N TYR A 14 0.59 -5.35 -10.57
CA TYR A 14 1.86 -5.50 -9.87
C TYR A 14 1.92 -6.84 -9.13
N ILE A 15 3.09 -7.46 -9.14
CA ILE A 15 3.40 -8.64 -8.33
C ILE A 15 4.66 -8.32 -7.53
N TRP A 16 4.54 -8.40 -6.21
CA TRP A 16 5.65 -8.24 -5.27
C TRP A 16 6.07 -9.62 -4.81
N VAL A 17 7.34 -9.96 -4.99
CA VAL A 17 7.85 -11.32 -4.82
C VAL A 17 8.97 -11.33 -3.80
N TYR A 18 8.86 -12.21 -2.81
CA TYR A 18 9.97 -12.63 -1.95
C TYR A 18 10.50 -13.93 -2.56
N GLN A 19 11.55 -13.83 -3.39
CA GLN A 19 12.02 -14.91 -4.24
C GLN A 19 13.16 -15.68 -3.57
N GLU A 20 12.82 -16.84 -3.00
CA GLU A 20 13.72 -17.72 -2.25
C GLU A 20 14.84 -18.30 -3.15
N TYR A 21 14.53 -18.68 -4.39
CA TYR A 21 15.50 -19.36 -5.25
C TYR A 21 16.65 -18.45 -5.74
N HIS A 22 16.39 -17.15 -5.87
CA HIS A 22 17.37 -16.16 -6.33
C HIS A 22 17.90 -15.27 -5.21
N ASP A 23 17.47 -15.50 -3.95
CA ASP A 23 17.74 -14.61 -2.83
C ASP A 23 17.47 -13.15 -3.19
N ALA A 24 16.23 -12.83 -3.57
CA ALA A 24 15.86 -11.51 -4.05
C ALA A 24 14.46 -11.05 -3.63
N LEU A 25 14.31 -9.74 -3.46
CA LEU A 25 13.00 -9.08 -3.55
C LEU A 25 12.81 -8.62 -4.99
N GLU A 26 11.71 -9.00 -5.63
CA GLU A 26 11.43 -8.68 -7.02
C GLU A 26 10.07 -7.99 -7.18
N LEU A 27 10.01 -7.04 -8.11
CA LEU A 27 8.80 -6.33 -8.49
C LEU A 27 8.53 -6.58 -9.97
N TYR A 28 7.37 -7.14 -10.29
CA TYR A 28 6.90 -7.33 -11.65
C TYR A 28 5.68 -6.45 -11.93
N TYR A 29 5.49 -6.12 -13.21
CA TYR A 29 4.21 -5.66 -13.74
C TYR A 29 3.87 -6.44 -15.00
N ASP A 30 2.74 -7.16 -14.96
CA ASP A 30 2.24 -7.97 -16.08
C ASP A 30 3.32 -8.90 -16.70
N GLY A 31 4.02 -9.63 -15.83
CA GLY A 31 5.11 -10.55 -16.19
C GLY A 31 6.43 -9.88 -16.60
N THR A 32 6.52 -8.55 -16.56
CA THR A 32 7.77 -7.82 -16.82
C THR A 32 8.43 -7.43 -15.51
N LEU A 33 9.69 -7.85 -15.30
CA LEU A 33 10.48 -7.43 -14.15
C LEU A 33 10.76 -5.92 -14.23
N LEU A 34 10.37 -5.18 -13.18
CA LEU A 34 10.59 -3.74 -13.05
C LEU A 34 11.81 -3.43 -12.18
N ALA A 35 12.01 -4.18 -11.10
CA ALA A 35 13.12 -3.99 -10.17
C ALA A 35 13.42 -5.28 -9.39
N SER A 36 14.67 -5.42 -8.95
CA SER A 36 15.13 -6.51 -8.08
C SER A 36 16.24 -6.00 -7.16
N VAL A 37 16.31 -6.54 -5.94
CA VAL A 37 17.42 -6.33 -5.00
C VAL A 37 17.73 -7.64 -4.29
N SER A 38 19.01 -7.92 -4.04
CA SER A 38 19.41 -9.12 -3.33
C SER A 38 18.94 -9.09 -1.87
N LYS A 39 18.37 -10.20 -1.42
CA LYS A 39 17.94 -10.46 -0.04
C LYS A 39 18.03 -11.95 0.24
N THR A 40 18.95 -12.33 1.12
CA THR A 40 19.13 -13.71 1.55
C THR A 40 18.31 -14.04 2.79
N GLY A 41 18.18 -15.35 3.06
CA GLY A 41 17.57 -15.86 4.29
C GLY A 41 16.05 -15.72 4.29
N ILE A 42 15.43 -15.77 3.11
CA ILE A 42 13.97 -15.72 2.94
C ILE A 42 13.32 -17.03 3.43
N ASP A 43 14.03 -18.15 3.29
CA ASP A 43 13.56 -19.52 3.50
C ASP A 43 14.15 -20.19 4.78
N ASP A 44 14.45 -19.41 5.82
CA ASP A 44 15.25 -19.86 6.97
C ASP A 44 14.47 -20.52 8.15
N SER A 45 13.24 -20.99 7.89
CA SER A 45 12.31 -21.57 8.89
C SER A 45 11.85 -20.62 10.01
N ARG A 46 12.20 -19.32 9.96
CA ARG A 46 11.68 -18.32 10.90
C ARG A 46 10.49 -17.57 10.30
N TRP A 47 9.74 -16.90 11.17
CA TRP A 47 8.75 -15.93 10.73
C TRP A 47 9.45 -14.61 10.42
N HIS A 48 9.11 -14.03 9.27
CA HIS A 48 9.63 -12.74 8.83
C HIS A 48 8.51 -11.71 8.74
N ASP A 49 8.87 -10.45 9.03
CA ASP A 49 7.96 -9.33 8.78
C ASP A 49 8.05 -8.95 7.30
N ALA A 50 6.93 -9.04 6.58
CA ALA A 50 6.82 -8.56 5.21
C ALA A 50 6.06 -7.23 5.18
N ARG A 51 6.62 -6.21 4.51
CA ARG A 51 5.94 -4.92 4.34
C ARG A 51 6.06 -4.41 2.93
N ILE A 52 4.93 -4.02 2.36
CA ILE A 52 4.86 -3.36 1.06
C ILE A 52 4.22 -1.98 1.26
N VAL A 53 4.81 -0.97 0.63
CA VAL A 53 4.27 0.39 0.59
C VAL A 53 4.07 0.80 -0.86
N PHE A 54 2.88 1.29 -1.19
CA PHE A 54 2.60 1.88 -2.49
C PHE A 54 1.83 3.19 -2.32
N ASP A 55 2.49 4.31 -2.59
CA ASP A 55 1.90 5.66 -2.49
C ASP A 55 1.24 6.13 -3.81
N GLY A 56 1.14 5.22 -4.77
CA GLY A 56 0.68 5.50 -6.13
C GLY A 56 1.82 5.67 -7.13
N ARG A 57 3.08 5.89 -6.76
CA ARG A 57 4.19 5.88 -7.71
C ARG A 57 5.43 5.21 -7.14
N THR A 58 5.72 5.48 -5.88
CA THR A 58 6.78 4.85 -5.12
C THR A 58 6.27 3.50 -4.62
N ILE A 59 7.03 2.46 -4.94
CA ILE A 59 6.84 1.09 -4.46
C ILE A 59 8.04 0.75 -3.59
N GLU A 60 7.79 0.31 -2.37
CA GLU A 60 8.82 -0.19 -1.46
C GLU A 60 8.45 -1.56 -0.92
N MET A 61 9.43 -2.46 -0.84
CA MET A 61 9.30 -3.79 -0.22
C MET A 61 10.36 -3.97 0.84
N TYR A 62 9.95 -4.45 2.02
CA TYR A 62 10.81 -4.70 3.15
C TYR A 62 10.60 -6.13 3.64
N MET A 63 11.69 -6.72 4.12
CA MET A 63 11.68 -7.94 4.91
C MET A 63 12.37 -7.63 6.24
N ASP A 64 11.79 -8.05 7.36
CA ASP A 64 12.27 -7.78 8.73
C ASP A 64 12.50 -6.29 9.03
N ASN A 65 11.72 -5.43 8.37
CA ASN A 65 11.86 -3.96 8.42
C ASN A 65 13.27 -3.44 8.06
N GLU A 66 14.08 -4.24 7.33
CA GLU A 66 15.43 -3.88 6.96
C GLU A 66 15.43 -2.80 5.86
N TYR A 67 15.99 -1.62 6.17
CA TYR A 67 15.98 -0.48 5.25
C TYR A 67 17.06 -0.57 4.17
N VAL A 68 18.18 -1.25 4.46
CA VAL A 68 19.38 -1.31 3.60
C VAL A 68 19.14 -2.22 2.39
N SER A 69 18.55 -3.39 2.59
CA SER A 69 18.25 -4.38 1.55
C SER A 69 16.81 -4.28 1.03
N ARG A 70 16.15 -3.14 1.21
CA ARG A 70 14.77 -2.97 0.73
C ARG A 70 14.75 -2.76 -0.78
N LEU A 71 13.70 -3.23 -1.44
CA LEU A 71 13.42 -2.81 -2.81
C LEU A 71 12.78 -1.43 -2.74
N ARG A 72 13.28 -0.47 -3.54
CA ARG A 72 12.61 0.82 -3.75
C ARG A 72 12.59 1.14 -5.24
N TYR A 73 11.39 1.34 -5.78
CA TYR A 73 11.16 1.63 -7.19
C TYR A 73 10.19 2.79 -7.37
N ILE A 74 10.44 3.65 -8.36
CA ILE A 74 9.50 4.71 -8.77
C ILE A 74 8.97 4.34 -10.14
N ASP A 75 7.67 4.06 -10.22
CA ASP A 75 6.99 3.77 -11.47
C ASP A 75 6.35 5.04 -12.05
N TYR A 76 7.06 5.71 -12.96
CA TYR A 76 6.56 6.89 -13.65
C TYR A 76 5.34 6.61 -14.53
N GLN A 77 5.03 5.34 -14.81
CA GLN A 77 3.86 4.92 -15.59
C GLN A 77 2.73 4.37 -14.72
N ALA A 78 2.83 4.47 -13.39
CA ALA A 78 1.84 3.91 -12.46
C ALA A 78 0.42 4.38 -12.73
N ASP A 79 0.22 5.63 -13.15
CA ASP A 79 -1.11 6.19 -13.43
C ASP A 79 -1.86 5.41 -14.53
N ASN A 80 -1.12 4.85 -15.51
CA ASN A 80 -1.68 4.01 -16.57
C ASN A 80 -1.93 2.56 -16.13
N LYS A 81 -1.45 2.17 -14.94
CA LYS A 81 -1.43 0.80 -14.42
C LYS A 81 -2.43 0.57 -13.27
N LYS A 82 -2.94 1.64 -12.65
CA LYS A 82 -3.83 1.65 -11.46
C LYS A 82 -5.29 1.28 -11.70
N GLY A 83 -5.68 0.84 -12.89
CA GLY A 83 -7.10 0.57 -13.21
C GLY A 83 -7.70 -0.67 -12.53
N LYS A 84 -6.90 -1.46 -11.82
CA LYS A 84 -7.22 -2.80 -11.35
C LYS A 84 -7.42 -2.83 -9.85
N LYS A 85 -8.46 -3.53 -9.37
CA LYS A 85 -8.92 -3.48 -7.97
C LYS A 85 -8.72 -4.78 -7.19
N LEU A 86 -8.19 -5.82 -7.83
CA LEU A 86 -7.96 -7.09 -7.14
C LEU A 86 -6.66 -7.06 -6.35
N PHE A 87 -6.70 -7.67 -5.17
CA PHE A 87 -5.57 -7.86 -4.28
C PHE A 87 -5.58 -9.31 -3.79
N GLY A 88 -4.40 -9.90 -3.63
CA GLY A 88 -4.25 -11.26 -3.13
C GLY A 88 -2.79 -11.62 -2.95
N TRP A 89 -2.56 -12.86 -2.52
CA TRP A 89 -1.26 -13.46 -2.37
C TRP A 89 -1.29 -14.87 -2.94
N GLY A 90 -0.12 -15.37 -3.32
CA GLY A 90 0.09 -16.71 -3.82
C GLY A 90 1.52 -17.13 -3.53
N ALA A 91 1.76 -18.43 -3.59
CA ALA A 91 3.09 -18.99 -3.46
C ALA A 91 3.21 -20.20 -4.37
N SER A 92 4.44 -20.49 -4.79
CA SER A 92 4.76 -21.61 -5.66
C SER A 92 5.97 -22.32 -5.10
N THR A 93 5.87 -23.63 -4.92
CA THR A 93 7.01 -24.46 -4.49
C THR A 93 7.79 -25.01 -5.68
N ARG A 94 7.29 -24.82 -6.91
CA ARG A 94 7.77 -25.48 -8.14
C ARG A 94 8.12 -26.96 -7.87
N ALA A 95 9.39 -27.34 -8.01
CA ALA A 95 9.88 -28.71 -7.81
C ALA A 95 10.43 -28.99 -6.39
N SER A 96 10.45 -27.99 -5.52
CA SER A 96 10.90 -28.09 -4.13
C SER A 96 9.71 -28.22 -3.17
N ASN A 97 9.98 -28.38 -1.88
CA ASN A 97 8.99 -28.71 -0.85
C ASN A 97 8.85 -27.68 0.28
N ASN A 98 9.08 -26.39 -0.02
CA ASN A 98 8.92 -25.32 0.98
C ASN A 98 7.45 -25.12 1.37
N GLU A 99 7.23 -24.71 2.61
CA GLU A 99 5.91 -24.37 3.12
C GLU A 99 5.77 -22.86 3.28
N HIS A 100 4.83 -22.28 2.54
CA HIS A 100 4.56 -20.85 2.59
C HIS A 100 3.34 -20.57 3.46
N ARG A 101 3.52 -19.79 4.53
CA ARG A 101 2.46 -19.44 5.47
C ARG A 101 2.36 -17.92 5.62
N VAL A 102 1.14 -17.41 5.73
CA VAL A 102 0.87 -16.00 6.03
C VAL A 102 0.07 -15.93 7.33
N ARG A 103 0.44 -15.01 8.23
CA ARG A 103 -0.29 -14.68 9.46
C ARG A 103 -0.28 -13.18 9.70
N ASP A 104 -1.17 -12.70 10.56
CA ASP A 104 -1.23 -11.30 11.01
C ASP A 104 -1.30 -10.25 9.88
N LEU A 105 -1.98 -10.59 8.78
CA LEU A 105 -2.15 -9.69 7.64
C LEU A 105 -2.89 -8.41 8.06
N ARG A 106 -2.26 -7.26 7.81
CA ARG A 106 -2.87 -5.93 7.98
C ARG A 106 -2.74 -5.17 6.67
N MET A 107 -3.87 -4.63 6.20
CA MET A 107 -3.93 -3.82 5.00
C MET A 107 -4.48 -2.45 5.35
N TRP A 108 -3.78 -1.40 4.90
CA TRP A 108 -4.25 -0.02 5.00
C TRP A 108 -4.31 0.57 3.60
N ILE A 109 -5.51 0.96 3.18
CA ILE A 109 -5.71 1.73 1.95
C ILE A 109 -6.06 3.14 2.40
N PRO A 110 -5.17 4.13 2.23
CA PRO A 110 -5.52 5.51 2.57
C PRO A 110 -6.65 5.95 1.65
N GLY A 111 -7.81 6.21 2.24
CA GLY A 111 -8.95 6.84 1.58
C GLY A 111 -8.89 8.35 1.79
N GLU A 112 -9.25 9.10 0.76
CA GLU A 112 -9.60 10.51 0.94
C GLU A 112 -11.11 10.59 1.18
N VAL A 113 -11.51 11.14 2.32
CA VAL A 113 -12.90 11.52 2.56
C VAL A 113 -13.03 12.99 2.18
N ARG A 114 -13.57 13.26 0.98
CA ARG A 114 -13.96 14.62 0.58
C ARG A 114 -15.40 14.86 1.01
N ILE A 115 -15.60 15.94 1.77
CA ILE A 115 -16.92 16.42 2.16
C ILE A 115 -17.00 17.87 1.69
N ASP A 116 -17.83 18.11 0.68
CA ASP A 116 -18.15 19.45 0.20
C ASP A 116 -19.34 19.98 1.02
N PHE A 117 -19.21 21.19 1.59
CA PHE A 117 -20.27 21.84 2.36
C PHE A 117 -20.87 23.02 1.59
N SER A 118 -22.19 23.12 1.64
CA SER A 118 -22.99 24.28 1.25
C SER A 118 -23.47 25.05 2.49
N PRO A 119 -23.82 26.35 2.35
CA PRO A 119 -24.45 27.09 3.45
C PRO A 119 -25.70 26.37 3.98
N GLY A 120 -25.69 26.00 5.26
CA GLY A 120 -26.78 25.27 5.91
C GLY A 120 -26.51 23.79 6.18
N ASP A 121 -25.42 23.23 5.66
CA ASP A 121 -25.06 21.83 5.91
C ASP A 121 -24.58 21.62 7.37
N VAL A 122 -24.83 20.42 7.88
CA VAL A 122 -24.43 19.99 9.22
C VAL A 122 -23.52 18.77 9.11
N LEU A 123 -22.32 18.85 9.73
CA LEU A 123 -21.44 17.70 9.92
C LEU A 123 -21.74 17.04 11.25
N GLU A 124 -22.19 15.79 11.22
CA GLU A 124 -22.36 14.94 12.40
C GLU A 124 -21.32 13.81 12.37
N LEU A 125 -20.64 13.60 13.50
CA LEU A 125 -19.66 12.53 13.67
C LEU A 125 -20.17 11.56 14.71
N GLU A 126 -20.48 10.34 14.30
CA GLU A 126 -20.79 9.23 15.20
C GLU A 126 -19.57 8.33 15.34
N MET A 127 -19.14 8.10 16.58
CA MET A 127 -18.05 7.17 16.88
C MET A 127 -18.64 5.84 17.31
N LYS A 128 -18.12 4.75 16.75
CA LYS A 128 -18.58 3.40 17.07
C LYS A 128 -18.28 3.01 18.52
N ASP A 129 -17.21 3.57 19.09
CA ASP A 129 -16.80 3.36 20.47
C ASP A 129 -16.80 4.69 21.25
N PRO A 130 -17.08 4.68 22.57
CA PRO A 130 -17.02 5.88 23.40
C PRO A 130 -15.60 6.44 23.48
N LEU A 131 -15.47 7.77 23.44
CA LEU A 131 -14.19 8.44 23.71
C LEU A 131 -13.75 8.21 25.16
N VAL A 132 -12.46 7.94 25.36
CA VAL A 132 -11.86 7.81 26.68
C VAL A 132 -10.98 9.02 27.01
N ILE A 133 -10.68 9.21 28.30
CA ILE A 133 -9.79 10.28 28.76
C ILE A 133 -8.43 10.11 28.08
N GLY A 134 -8.04 11.10 27.27
CA GLY A 134 -6.78 11.10 26.51
C GLY A 134 -6.96 11.07 24.99
N ASP A 135 -8.16 10.72 24.51
CA ASP A 135 -8.47 10.81 23.08
C ASP A 135 -8.56 12.28 22.63
N ALA A 136 -8.07 12.56 21.42
CA ALA A 136 -8.13 13.89 20.82
C ALA A 136 -8.73 13.80 19.42
N ILE A 137 -9.74 14.65 19.16
CA ILE A 137 -10.29 14.88 17.82
C ILE A 137 -9.86 16.29 17.41
N THR A 138 -9.01 16.39 16.39
CA THR A 138 -8.57 17.68 15.84
C THR A 138 -9.23 17.89 14.48
N ILE A 139 -10.10 18.88 14.38
CA ILE A 139 -10.67 19.34 13.11
C ILE A 139 -10.01 20.66 12.76
N THR A 140 -9.23 20.68 11.67
CA THR A 140 -8.57 21.90 11.18
C THR A 140 -9.26 22.36 9.91
N TYR A 141 -9.99 23.46 9.98
CA TYR A 141 -10.58 24.12 8.81
C TYR A 141 -9.69 25.29 8.36
N LEU A 142 -9.13 25.19 7.16
CA LEU A 142 -8.35 26.25 6.53
C LEU A 142 -9.15 26.81 5.34
N PRO A 143 -9.95 27.87 5.52
CA PRO A 143 -10.69 28.46 4.41
C PRO A 143 -9.71 29.01 3.37
N GLN A 144 -9.80 28.53 2.12
CA GLN A 144 -8.94 29.00 1.02
C GLN A 144 -9.22 30.46 0.63
N ASN A 145 -10.38 31.01 0.99
CA ASN A 145 -10.74 32.39 0.70
C ASN A 145 -11.19 33.10 1.99
N LYS A 146 -10.47 34.15 2.38
CA LYS A 146 -10.98 35.16 3.31
C LYS A 146 -12.25 35.76 2.68
N LEU A 147 -13.42 35.45 3.22
CA LEU A 147 -14.62 36.27 3.00
C LEU A 147 -14.32 37.65 3.61
N LEU A 148 -13.90 38.61 2.78
CA LEU A 148 -13.99 40.02 3.10
C LEU A 148 -15.48 40.37 3.13
N TYR A 149 -16.03 40.56 4.34
CA TYR A 149 -17.38 41.11 4.46
C TYR A 149 -17.37 42.55 3.95
N MET A 150 -18.34 42.85 3.10
CA MET A 150 -18.50 44.11 2.39
C MET A 150 -19.11 45.21 3.28
N ASN A 151 -18.63 45.34 4.52
CA ASN A 151 -19.05 46.39 5.47
C ASN A 151 -17.91 47.35 5.90
N ASP A 152 -16.68 47.16 5.40
CA ASP A 152 -15.51 47.95 5.82
C ASP A 152 -15.07 49.04 4.83
N ILE A 153 -15.96 49.58 3.99
CA ILE A 153 -15.66 50.83 3.25
C ILE A 153 -16.90 51.72 3.24
N SER A 154 -16.97 52.62 4.22
CA SER A 154 -17.74 53.87 4.18
C SER A 154 -16.89 54.99 3.62
#